data_AF-A0A3D2SI43-F1
#
_entry.id   AF-A0A3D2SI43-F1
#
_cell.length_a   1.000
_cell.length_b   1.000
_cell.length_c   1.000
_cell.angle_alpha   90.00
_cell.angle_beta   90.00
_cell.angle_gamma   90.00
#
_symmetry.space_group_name_H-M   'P 1'
#
loop_
_entity.id
_entity.type
_entity.pdbx_description
1 polymer ?
#
loop_
_entity_poly.entity_id
_entity_poly.type
_entity_poly.pdbx_seq_one_letter_code
_entity_poly.pdbx_strand_id
1 'polypeptide(L)' 'MSEPIYSDEYWMQLAFEQAALAASKGEIPVGAV' A
#
# COMPACT_ATOMS: atom_id res chain seq x y z
N MET A 1 24.98 7.20 3.65
CA MET A 1 23.67 6.86 3.04
C MET A 1 22.66 6.99 4.15
N SER A 2 21.68 7.88 4.03
CA SER A 2 20.61 8.00 5.04
C SER A 2 19.73 6.77 4.96
N GLU A 3 19.46 6.12 6.08
CA GLU A 3 18.45 5.07 6.15
C GLU A 3 17.08 5.65 5.77
N PRO A 4 16.28 4.96 4.94
CA PRO A 4 14.93 5.43 4.62
C PRO A 4 14.08 5.46 5.89
N ILE A 5 13.40 6.58 6.12
CA ILE A 5 12.43 6.71 7.20
C ILE A 5 11.19 5.92 6.78
N TYR A 6 10.97 4.76 7.42
CA TYR A 6 9.75 3.99 7.27
C TYR A 6 8.66 4.59 8.17
N SER A 7 7.98 5.63 7.67
CA SER A 7 6.83 6.23 8.38
C SER A 7 5.54 5.44 8.13
N ASP A 8 4.50 5.75 8.90
CA ASP A 8 3.17 5.16 8.68
C ASP A 8 2.66 5.47 7.27
N GLU A 9 2.95 6.66 6.73
CA GLU A 9 2.58 7.04 5.37
C GLU A 9 3.29 6.19 4.31
N TYR A 10 4.55 5.81 4.54
CA TYR A 10 5.27 4.91 3.64
C TYR A 10 4.55 3.56 3.52
N TRP A 11 4.19 2.96 4.65
CA TRP A 11 3.48 1.68 4.67
C TRP A 11 2.05 1.81 4.12
N MET A 12 1.39 2.93 4.39
CA MET A 12 0.05 3.19 3.87
C MET A 12 0.03 3.33 2.35
N GLN A 13 1.07 3.91 1.75
CA GLN A 13 1.20 3.98 0.29
C GLN A 13 1.27 2.58 -0.33
N LEU A 14 2.01 1.66 0.29
CA LEU A 14 2.08 0.27 -0.18
C LEU A 14 0.73 -0.45 -0.03
N ALA A 15 0.02 -0.21 1.08
CA ALA A 15 -1.33 -0.75 1.28
C ALA A 15 -2.33 -0.22 0.22
N PHE A 16 -2.24 1.06 -0.16
CA PHE A 16 -3.06 1.61 -1.24
C PHE A 16 -2.79 0.98 -2.60
N GLU A 17 -1.52 0.68 -2.91
CA GLU A 17 -1.17 -0.03 -4.16
C GLU A 17 -1.80 -1.43 -4.21
N GLN A 18 -1.83 -2.15 -3.08
CA GLN A 18 -2.52 -3.44 -2.98
C GLN A 18 -4.04 -3.29 -3.11
N ALA A 19 -4.64 -2.25 -2.52
CA ALA A 19 -6.07 -1.96 -2.66
C ALA A 19 -6.46 -1.66 -4.11
N ALA A 20 -5.62 -0.92 -4.85
CA ALA A 20 -5.80 -0.65 -6.27
C ALA A 20 -5.72 -1.93 -7.12
N LEU A 21 -4.80 -2.84 -6.78
CA LEU A 21 -4.72 -4.15 -7.41
C LEU A 21 -5.99 -4.98 -7.17
N ALA A 22 -6.50 -5.05 -5.94
CA ALA A 22 -7.75 -5.73 -5.62
C ALA A 22 -8.94 -5.14 -6.41
N ALA A 23 -9.02 -3.81 -6.50
CA ALA A 23 -10.02 -3.12 -7.30
C ALA A 23 -9.96 -3.52 -8.79
N SER A 24 -8.75 -3.61 -9.36
CA SER A 24 -8.57 -4.01 -10.77
C SER A 24 -9.03 -5.44 -11.08
N LYS A 25 -9.12 -6.30 -10.05
CA LYS A 25 -9.62 -7.68 -10.14
C LYS A 25 -11.13 -7.78 -9.88
N GLY A 26 -11.80 -6.67 -9.59
CA GLY A 26 -13.20 -6.65 -9.19
C GLY A 26 -13.44 -7.15 -7.77
N GLU A 27 -12.40 -7.21 -6.92
CA GLU A 27 -12.52 -7.53 -5.50
C GLU A 27 -12.83 -6.27 -4.67
N ILE A 28 -13.14 -6.45 -3.39
CA ILE A 28 -13.29 -5.33 -2.45
C ILE A 28 -11.93 -4.63 -2.33
N PRO A 29 -11.83 -3.30 -2.51
CA PRO A 29 -10.56 -2.58 -2.60
C PRO A 29 -9.93 -2.39 -1.22
N VAL A 30 -9.38 -3.46 -0.66
CA VAL A 30 -8.64 -3.47 0.61
C VAL A 30 -7.22 -3.97 0.32
N GLY A 31 -6.23 -3.30 0.89
CA GLY A 31 -4.82 -3.67 0.80
C GLY A 31 -4.14 -3.64 2.16
N ALA A 32 -3.10 -4.46 2.30
CA ALA A 32 -2.32 -4.60 3.52
C ALA A 32 -0.85 -4.87 3.17
N VAL A 33 0.04 -4.56 4.11
CA VAL A 33 1.49 -4.79 4.04
C VAL A 33 1.99 -5.31 5.37
#